data_AF-A0A955AZD5-F1
#
_entry.id   AF-A0A955AZD5-F1
#
_cell.length_a   1.000
_cell.length_b   1.000
_cell.length_c   1.000
_cell.angle_alpha   90.00
_cell.angle_beta   90.00
_cell.angle_gamma   90.00
#
_symmetry.space_group_name_H-M   'P 1'
#
loop_
_entity.id
_entity.type
_entity.pdbx_description
1 polymer ?
#
loop_
_entity_poly.entity_id
_entity_poly.type
_entity_poly.pdbx_seq_one_letter_code
_entity_poly.pdbx_strand_id
1 'polypeptide(L)' 'MSPHDTVAVWIEQLKAGDSQAAQKLWEAYFQQMVDLARRKLEGARRGVADEEDVALSAFKSFCLAARNGKFT' A
#
# COMPACT_ATOMS: atom_id res chain seq x y z
N MET A 1 17.57 7.03 12.86
CA MET A 1 16.28 7.20 12.18
C MET A 1 15.55 5.88 12.30
N SER A 2 14.39 5.87 12.96
CA SER A 2 13.61 4.64 13.08
C SER A 2 12.86 4.37 11.77
N PRO A 3 12.59 3.11 11.38
CA PRO A 3 11.83 2.80 10.16
C PRO A 3 10.48 3.52 10.08
N HIS A 4 9.86 3.80 11.22
CA HIS A 4 8.59 4.53 11.35
C HIS A 4 8.71 6.00 10.94
N ASP A 5 9.85 6.64 11.24
CA ASP A 5 10.11 8.03 10.86
C ASP A 5 10.23 8.16 9.33
N THR A 6 10.79 7.13 8.68
CA THR A 6 11.00 7.10 7.23
C THR A 6 9.68 6.93 6.46
N VAL A 7 8.76 6.12 6.98
CA VAL A 7 7.46 5.85 6.34
C VAL A 7 6.55 7.06 6.40
N ALA A 8 6.50 7.73 7.55
CA ALA A 8 5.75 8.99 7.69
C ALA A 8 6.24 10.03 6.68
N VAL A 9 7.56 10.17 6.51
CA VAL A 9 8.15 11.06 5.51
C VAL A 9 7.74 10.69 4.08
N TRP A 10 7.74 9.40 3.72
CA TRP A 10 7.28 8.98 2.39
C TRP A 10 5.78 9.24 2.18
N ILE A 11 4.96 9.10 3.22
CA ILE A 11 3.53 9.42 3.14
C ILE A 11 3.33 10.92 2.90
N GLU A 12 4.06 11.78 3.62
CA GLU A 12 4.00 13.24 3.40
C GLU A 12 4.48 13.62 1.99
N GLN A 13 5.56 13.00 1.50
CA GLN A 13 6.04 13.19 0.13
C GLN A 13 5.02 12.72 -0.91
N LEU A 14 4.34 11.59 -0.66
CA LEU A 14 3.28 11.08 -1.52
C LEU A 14 2.08 12.03 -1.58
N LYS A 15 1.69 12.63 -0.44
CA LYS A 15 0.65 13.68 -0.40
C LYS A 15 1.06 14.91 -1.21
N ALA A 16 2.34 15.28 -1.18
CA ALA A 16 2.90 16.35 -2.00
C ALA A 16 3.01 16.01 -3.50
N GLY A 17 2.65 14.78 -3.90
CA GLY A 17 2.66 14.32 -5.29
C GLY A 17 3.97 13.67 -5.74
N ASP A 18 4.90 13.41 -4.83
CA ASP A 18 6.15 12.72 -5.14
C ASP A 18 5.88 11.24 -5.47
N SER A 19 6.06 10.90 -6.74
CA SER A 19 5.86 9.53 -7.23
C SER A 19 7.00 8.58 -6.81
N GLN A 20 8.18 9.10 -6.47
CA GLN A 20 9.27 8.26 -5.94
C GLN A 20 8.95 7.76 -4.53
N ALA A 21 8.20 8.53 -3.74
CA ALA A 21 7.75 8.08 -2.42
C ALA A 21 6.78 6.91 -2.54
N ALA A 22 5.92 6.90 -3.55
CA ALA A 22 5.07 5.74 -3.87
C ALA A 22 5.91 4.50 -4.15
N GLN A 23 6.98 4.62 -4.95
CA GLN A 23 7.86 3.52 -5.28
C GLN A 23 8.55 2.93 -4.03
N LYS A 24 9.05 3.79 -3.13
CA LYS A 24 9.68 3.34 -1.87
C LYS A 24 8.69 2.60 -0.96
N LEU A 25 7.46 3.11 -0.86
CA LEU A 25 6.39 2.44 -0.12
C LEU A 25 6.01 1.10 -0.76
N TRP A 26 5.98 1.04 -2.09
CA TRP A 26 5.72 -0.19 -2.83
C TRP A 26 6.78 -1.25 -2.53
N GLU A 27 8.05 -0.92 -2.68
CA GLU A 27 9.17 -1.85 -2.43
C GLU A 27 9.22 -2.34 -0.98
N ALA A 28 8.89 -1.48 -0.01
CA ALA A 28 8.92 -1.83 1.40
C ALA A 28 7.73 -2.70 1.84
N TYR A 29 6.54 -2.48 1.27
CA TYR A 29 5.29 -3.04 1.82
C TYR A 29 4.55 -4.00 0.89
N PHE A 30 4.89 -4.08 -0.40
CA PHE A 30 4.12 -4.90 -1.34
C PHE A 30 4.04 -6.37 -0.91
N GLN A 31 5.17 -6.98 -0.53
CA GLN A 31 5.18 -8.36 -0.07
C GLN A 31 4.32 -8.57 1.19
N GLN A 32 4.38 -7.63 2.14
CA GLN A 32 3.55 -7.70 3.35
C GLN A 32 2.06 -7.54 3.04
N MET A 33 1.71 -6.72 2.04
CA MET A 33 0.32 -6.56 1.57
C MET A 33 -0.18 -7.85 0.90
N VAL A 34 0.64 -8.53 0.10
CA VAL A 34 0.31 -9.83 -0.50
C VAL A 34 0.12 -10.90 0.57
N ASP A 35 1.00 -10.98 1.56
CA ASP A 35 0.87 -11.92 2.69
C ASP A 35 -0.37 -11.63 3.55
N LEU A 36 -0.74 -10.36 3.69
CA LEU A 36 -1.97 -9.97 4.37
C LEU A 36 -3.21 -10.33 3.53
N ALA A 37 -3.17 -10.11 2.22
CA ALA A 37 -4.24 -10.51 1.31
C ALA A 37 -4.43 -12.04 1.34
N ARG A 38 -3.34 -12.81 1.28
CA ARG A 38 -3.35 -14.27 1.42
C ARG A 38 -4.07 -14.71 2.68
N ARG A 39 -3.65 -14.21 3.84
CA ARG A 39 -4.26 -14.54 5.14
C ARG A 39 -5.74 -14.15 5.22
N LYS A 40 -6.14 -13.06 4.55
CA LYS A 40 -7.55 -12.65 4.48
C LYS A 40 -8.38 -13.49 3.50
N LEU A 41 -7.75 -14.05 2.47
CA LEU A 41 -8.39 -14.87 1.44
C LEU A 41 -8.40 -16.36 1.79
N GLU A 42 -7.57 -16.83 2.73
CA GLU A 42 -7.51 -18.24 3.20
C GLU A 42 -8.87 -18.82 3.67
N GLY A 43 -9.83 -17.97 4.06
CA GLY A 43 -11.20 -18.38 4.42
C GLY A 43 -12.29 -17.96 3.42
N ALA A 44 -11.93 -17.21 2.38
CA ALA A 44 -12.86 -16.77 1.34
C ALA A 44 -12.90 -17.83 0.22
N ARG A 45 -14.09 -18.08 -0.36
CA ARG A 45 -14.17 -18.84 -1.61
C ARG A 45 -13.27 -18.14 -2.63
N ARG A 46 -12.21 -18.81 -3.09
CA ARG A 46 -11.28 -18.31 -4.12
C ARG A 46 -12.10 -17.74 -5.28
N GLY A 47 -12.21 -16.42 -5.30
CA GLY A 47 -12.82 -15.67 -6.39
C GLY A 47 -11.79 -15.48 -7.50
N VAL A 48 -12.19 -14.79 -8.56
CA VAL A 48 -11.36 -14.55 -9.76
C VAL A 48 -10.12 -13.67 -9.51
N ALA A 49 -9.98 -13.07 -8.32
CA ALA A 49 -8.83 -12.24 -7.96
C ALA A 49 -7.88 -13.01 -7.03
N ASP A 50 -6.61 -13.09 -7.43
CA ASP A 50 -5.54 -13.63 -6.60
C ASP A 50 -5.06 -12.59 -5.57
N GLU A 51 -4.23 -13.02 -4.62
CA GLU A 51 -3.73 -12.17 -3.53
C GLU A 51 -2.98 -10.93 -4.02
N GLU A 52 -2.27 -11.07 -5.14
CA GLU A 52 -1.49 -10.01 -5.78
C GLU A 52 -2.39 -8.91 -6.36
N ASP A 53 -3.52 -9.28 -6.96
CA ASP A 53 -4.51 -8.32 -7.49
C ASP A 53 -5.16 -7.51 -6.36
N VAL A 54 -5.44 -8.15 -5.23
CA VAL A 54 -5.96 -7.47 -4.04
C VAL A 54 -4.93 -6.48 -3.50
N ALA A 55 -3.65 -6.87 -3.41
CA ALA A 55 -2.59 -5.99 -2.96
C ALA A 55 -2.39 -4.78 -3.91
N LEU A 56 -2.41 -5.00 -5.22
CA LEU A 56 -2.33 -3.95 -6.25
C LEU A 56 -3.49 -2.95 -6.13
N SER A 57 -4.73 -3.46 -6.01
CA SER A 57 -5.92 -2.62 -5.89
C SER A 57 -5.93 -1.81 -4.59
N ALA A 58 -5.52 -2.42 -3.48
CA ALA A 58 -5.39 -1.76 -2.19
C ALA A 58 -4.34 -0.63 -2.24
N PHE A 59 -3.17 -0.90 -2.82
CA PHE A 59 -2.11 0.11 -2.94
C PHE A 59 -2.53 1.28 -3.85
N LYS A 60 -3.17 0.99 -4.98
CA LYS A 60 -3.73 2.04 -5.86
C LYS A 60 -4.73 2.93 -5.10
N SER A 61 -5.64 2.32 -4.35
CA SER A 61 -6.64 3.03 -3.55
C SER A 61 -5.98 3.89 -2.46
N PHE A 62 -4.93 3.37 -1.82
CA PHE A 62 -4.12 4.10 -0.85
C PHE A 62 -3.45 5.32 -1.48
N CYS A 63 -2.75 5.18 -2.60
CA CYS A 63 -2.10 6.30 -3.30
C CYS A 63 -3.10 7.39 -3.72
N LEU A 64 -4.27 6.99 -4.23
CA LEU A 64 -5.35 7.92 -4.57
C LEU A 64 -5.89 8.65 -3.33
N ALA A 65 -6.12 7.93 -2.23
CA ALA A 65 -6.58 8.50 -0.98
C ALA A 65 -5.55 9.48 -0.37
N ALA A 66 -4.26 9.16 -0.45
CA ALA A 66 -3.18 10.04 -0.01
C ALA A 66 -3.13 11.35 -0.79
N ARG A 67 -3.22 11.28 -2.13
CA ARG A 67 -3.27 12.49 -2.98
C ARG A 67 -4.54 13.32 -2.76
N ASN A 68 -5.64 12.68 -2.37
CA ASN A 68 -6.91 13.36 -2.06
C ASN A 68 -6.98 13.88 -0.61
N GLY A 69 -5.89 13.82 0.17
CA GLY A 69 -5.84 14.35 1.54
C GLY A 69 -6.66 13.57 2.56
N LYS A 70 -7.01 12.29 2.28
CA LYS A 70 -7.84 11.46 3.17
C LYS A 70 -7.08 10.89 4.38
N PHE A 71 -5.76 11.03 4.41
CA PHE A 71 -4.94 10.67 5.58
C PHE A 71 -4.50 11.98 6.23
N THR A 72 -5.16 12.38 7.31
CA THR A 72 -4.76 13.48 8.20
C THR A 72 -3.91 12.96 9.33
#